data_AF-A0A376KLI0-F1
#
_entry.id   AF-A0A376KLI0-F1
#
_cell.length_a   1.000
_cell.length_b   1.000
_cell.length_c   1.000
_cell.angle_alpha   90.00
_cell.angle_beta   90.00
_cell.angle_gamma   90.00
#
_symmetry.space_group_name_H-M   'P 1'
#
loop_
_entity.id
_entity.type
_entity.pdbx_description
1 polymer ?
#
loop_
_entity_poly.entity_id
_entity_poly.type
_entity_poly.pdbx_seq_one_letter_code
_entity_poly.pdbx_strand_id
1 'polypeptide(L)' 'MLSRALRKRAFFNRETGQSFLDNILSRGGSEEPMDLFKRFRGREPQLDAMLEHYGIKG' A
#
# COMPACT_ATOMS: atom_id res chain seq x y z
N MET A 1 2.05 -18.32 -14.83
CA MET A 1 0.98 -17.37 -15.23
C MET A 1 -0.28 -17.39 -14.31
N LEU A 2 -0.19 -17.83 -13.05
CA LEU A 2 -1.35 -17.83 -12.13
C LEU A 2 -1.30 -16.81 -10.96
N SER A 3 -0.16 -16.18 -10.64
CA SER A 3 -0.09 -15.27 -9.47
C SER A 3 -0.59 -13.83 -9.72
N ARG A 4 -0.82 -13.44 -10.98
CA ARG A 4 -1.30 -12.08 -11.31
C ARG A 4 -2.82 -11.91 -11.22
N ALA A 5 -3.59 -13.00 -11.37
CA ALA A 5 -5.05 -12.92 -11.41
C ALA A 5 -5.71 -12.70 -10.03
N LEU A 6 -5.07 -13.15 -8.96
CA LEU A 6 -5.58 -12.99 -7.59
C LEU A 6 -5.33 -11.59 -7.01
N ARG A 7 -4.23 -10.91 -7.38
CA ARG A 7 -3.92 -9.55 -6.90
C ARG A 7 -4.96 -8.50 -7.28
N LYS A 8 -5.63 -8.64 -8.44
CA LYS A 8 -6.57 -7.62 -8.94
C LYS A 8 -7.96 -7.67 -8.27
N ARG A 9 -8.38 -8.81 -7.71
CA ARG A 9 -9.71 -8.95 -7.08
C ARG A 9 -9.82 -8.30 -5.69
N ALA A 10 -8.71 -8.20 -4.95
CA ALA A 10 -8.69 -7.57 -3.62
C ALA A 10 -8.55 -6.03 -3.64
N PHE A 11 -8.17 -5.45 -4.80
CA PHE A 11 -7.88 -4.02 -4.92
C PHE A 11 -9.13 -3.14 -5.08
N PHE A 12 -10.28 -3.73 -5.41
CA PHE A 12 -11.57 -3.05 -5.50
C PHE A 12 -12.48 -3.41 -4.32
N ASN A 13 -11.91 -3.55 -3.12
CA ASN A 13 -12.66 -3.58 -1.87
C ASN A 13 -12.96 -2.13 -1.43
N ARG A 14 -14.25 -1.82 -1.20
CA ARG A 14 -14.70 -0.52 -0.67
C ARG A 14 -14.01 -0.13 0.64
N GLU A 15 -13.77 -1.09 1.52
CA GLU A 15 -13.09 -0.87 2.80
C GLU A 15 -11.64 -0.42 2.59
N THR A 16 -10.92 -1.05 1.65
CA THR A 16 -9.56 -0.64 1.30
C THR A 16 -9.55 0.78 0.73
N GLY A 17 -10.52 1.11 -0.14
CA GLY A 17 -10.67 2.45 -0.70
C GLY A 17 -10.94 3.50 0.37
N GLN A 18 -11.87 3.19 1.30
CA GLN A 18 -12.20 4.07 2.43
C GLN A 18 -10.98 4.29 3.34
N SER A 19 -10.29 3.20 3.70
CA SER A 19 -9.07 3.29 4.50
C SER A 19 -7.98 4.14 3.83
N PHE A 20 -7.82 4.05 2.51
CA PHE A 20 -6.84 4.88 1.79
C PHE A 20 -7.24 6.36 1.79
N LEU A 21 -8.53 6.67 1.60
CA LEU A 21 -9.05 8.03 1.69
C LEU A 21 -8.80 8.63 3.09
N ASP A 22 -9.15 7.89 4.14
CA ASP A 22 -9.12 8.37 5.53
C ASP A 22 -7.70 8.53 6.08
N ASN A 23 -6.77 7.68 5.64
CA ASN A 23 -5.41 7.67 6.16
C ASN A 23 -4.41 8.43 5.28
N ILE A 24 -4.62 8.50 3.97
CA ILE A 24 -3.64 9.09 3.05
C ILE A 24 -4.19 10.37 2.40
N LEU A 25 -5.27 10.26 1.64
CA LEU A 25 -5.69 11.35 0.74
C LEU A 25 -6.33 12.53 1.47
N SER A 26 -7.05 12.29 2.57
CA SER A 26 -7.73 13.35 3.35
C SER A 26 -6.81 14.13 4.29
N ARG A 27 -5.58 13.64 4.54
CA ARG A 27 -4.68 14.20 5.56
C ARG A 27 -3.76 15.31 5.05
N GLY A 28 -3.56 15.43 3.74
CA GLY A 28 -2.68 16.45 3.15
C GLY A 28 -1.27 16.39 3.76
N GLY A 29 -0.73 17.55 4.16
CA GLY A 29 0.57 17.68 4.82
C GLY A 29 0.50 17.90 6.34
N SER A 30 -0.62 17.54 6.98
CA SER A 30 -0.83 17.79 8.41
C SER A 30 -0.16 16.76 9.33
N GLU A 31 0.28 15.62 8.80
CA GLU A 31 0.88 14.51 9.54
C GLU A 31 2.06 13.93 8.75
N GLU A 32 3.02 13.33 9.46
CA GLU A 32 4.21 12.74 8.84
C GLU A 32 3.84 11.56 7.91
N PRO A 33 4.36 11.52 6.67
CA PRO A 33 4.00 10.49 5.69
C PRO A 33 4.21 9.05 6.19
N MET A 34 5.22 8.83 7.04
CA MET A 34 5.51 7.51 7.60
C MET A 34 4.39 7.02 8.53
N ASP A 35 3.78 7.92 9.31
CA ASP A 35 2.70 7.56 10.23
C ASP A 35 1.38 7.31 9.49
N LEU A 36 1.11 8.07 8.43
CA LEU A 36 0.00 7.83 7.52
C LEU A 36 0.14 6.44 6.86
N PHE A 37 1.35 6.11 6.39
CA PHE A 37 1.63 4.83 5.76
C PHE A 37 1.45 3.66 6.74
N LYS A 38 2.01 3.75 7.95
CA LYS A 38 1.89 2.69 8.97
C LYS A 38 0.43 2.44 9.34
N ARG A 39 -0.41 3.48 9.48
CA ARG A 39 -1.85 3.31 9.72
C ARG A 39 -2.56 2.60 8.57
N PHE A 40 -2.31 3.02 7.32
CA PHE A 40 -2.96 2.42 6.16
C PHE A 40 -2.50 0.98 5.89
N ARG A 41 -1.20 0.69 6.06
CA ARG A 41 -0.58 -0.61 5.70
C ARG A 41 -0.44 -1.57 6.87
N GLY A 42 -0.60 -1.09 8.10
CA GLY A 42 -0.41 -1.87 9.34
C GLY A 42 1.05 -2.19 9.67
N ARG A 43 2.00 -1.70 8.87
CA ARG A 43 3.44 -1.96 9.01
C ARG A 43 4.28 -0.91 8.29
N GLU A 44 5.56 -0.89 8.59
CA GLU A 44 6.54 -0.07 7.87
C GLU A 44 6.76 -0.56 6.43
N PRO A 45 7.17 0.34 5.51
CA PRO A 45 7.56 -0.05 4.16
C PRO A 45 8.75 -1.01 4.23
N GLN A 46 8.78 -1.98 3.31
CA GLN A 46 9.85 -2.98 3.24
C GLN A 46 10.55 -2.83 1.91
N LEU A 47 11.88 -2.78 1.93
CA LEU A 47 12.71 -2.57 0.74
C LEU A 47 12.51 -3.70 -0.27
N ASP A 48 12.33 -4.92 0.21
CA ASP A 48 12.17 -6.15 -0.57
C ASP A 48 11.02 -6.01 -1.59
N ALA A 49 9.91 -5.40 -1.16
CA ALA A 49 8.76 -5.15 -2.03
C ALA A 49 9.09 -4.19 -3.18
N MET A 50 9.97 -3.22 -2.95
CA MET A 50 10.49 -2.33 -3.99
C MET A 50 11.43 -3.10 -4.93
N LEU A 51 12.38 -3.86 -4.40
CA LEU A 51 13.33 -4.63 -5.19
C LEU A 51 12.63 -5.64 -6.11
N GLU A 52 11.64 -6.38 -5.59
CA GLU A 52 10.80 -7.27 -6.38
C GLU A 52 10.07 -6.53 -7.52
N HIS A 53 9.60 -5.31 -7.27
CA HIS A 53 8.90 -4.50 -8.28
C HIS A 53 9.83 -4.07 -9.42
N TYR A 54 11.07 -3.73 -9.11
CA TYR A 54 12.10 -3.39 -10.11
C TYR A 54 12.77 -4.63 -10.73
N GLY A 55 12.38 -5.84 -10.32
CA GLY A 55 12.98 -7.08 -10.81
C GLY A 55 14.43 -7.28 -10.35
N ILE A 56 14.85 -6.55 -9.31
CA ILE A 56 16.19 -6.68 -8.72
C ILE A 56 16.12 -7.85 -7.75
N LYS A 57 16.82 -8.94 -8.09
CA LYS A 57 17.03 -10.08 -7.20
C LYS A 57 18.47 -10.02 -6.71
N GLY A 58 18.65 -10.04 -5.39
CA GLY A 58 19.94 -10.31 -4.76
C GLY A 58 20.34 -11.76 -4.97
#